data_AF-G8YK43-F1
#
_entry.id   AF-G8YK43-F1
#
_cell.length_a   1.000
_cell.length_b   1.000
_cell.length_c   1.000
_cell.angle_alpha   90.00
_cell.angle_beta   90.00
_cell.angle_gamma   90.00
#
_symmetry.space_group_name_H-M   'P 1'
#
loop_
_entity.id
_entity.type
_entity.pdbx_description
1 polymer ?
#
loop_
_entity_poly.entity_id
_entity_poly.type
_entity_poly.pdbx_seq_one_letter_code
_entity_poly.pdbx_strand_id
1 'polypeptide(L)'
;MGIKATADSYGDTKYFRLEEVKKHDNQNELWMVIHNNVYDVTDFIDEHPGGAEILFDCGGVDVTTVFEDVGHSDDAVKMLEPYRIGSLIPSQCVSYSTTFSSGKTSKERIHSKVAMEREQRAKRREAKERQMWNEKFSIFILACITLLVIVVYIILQRVKWGSVIVQ
;
A
#
# COMPACT_ATOMS: atom_id res chain seq x y z
N MET A 1 -31.54 -19.64 -31.77
CA MET A 1 -31.40 -20.45 -30.54
C MET A 1 -30.69 -19.59 -29.50
N GLY A 2 -31.42 -19.16 -28.48
CA GLY A 2 -30.93 -18.21 -27.47
C GLY A 2 -30.04 -18.90 -26.43
N ILE A 3 -28.84 -18.37 -26.26
CA ILE A 3 -27.93 -18.77 -25.19
C ILE A 3 -28.40 -18.02 -23.94
N LYS A 4 -29.11 -18.72 -23.04
CA LYS A 4 -29.39 -18.20 -21.70
C LYS A 4 -28.05 -18.11 -20.97
N ALA A 5 -27.60 -16.89 -20.70
CA ALA A 5 -26.44 -16.61 -19.87
C ALA A 5 -26.77 -17.03 -18.44
N THR A 6 -26.16 -18.12 -17.97
CA THR A 6 -26.19 -18.51 -16.56
C THR A 6 -25.26 -17.59 -15.78
N ALA A 7 -25.75 -17.05 -14.68
CA ALA A 7 -24.93 -16.40 -13.68
C ALA A 7 -24.05 -17.48 -13.03
N ASP A 8 -22.81 -17.59 -13.48
CA ASP A 8 -21.87 -18.56 -12.94
C ASP A 8 -21.30 -17.96 -11.63
N SER A 9 -21.79 -18.41 -10.47
CA SER A 9 -21.29 -17.96 -9.16
C SER A 9 -20.00 -18.71 -8.79
N TYR A 10 -18.92 -17.97 -8.57
CA TYR A 10 -17.65 -18.49 -8.07
C TYR A 10 -17.40 -17.85 -6.68
N GLY A 11 -18.02 -18.44 -5.65
CA GLY A 11 -18.15 -17.85 -4.31
C GLY A 11 -19.44 -17.03 -4.14
N ASP A 12 -19.61 -16.38 -2.98
CA ASP A 12 -20.77 -15.53 -2.64
C ASP A 12 -20.89 -14.27 -3.54
N THR A 13 -19.95 -14.10 -4.48
CA THR A 13 -19.93 -12.99 -5.43
C THR A 13 -20.71 -13.37 -6.68
N LYS A 14 -21.84 -12.69 -6.90
CA LYS A 14 -22.63 -12.80 -8.13
C LYS A 14 -21.98 -11.97 -9.25
N TYR A 15 -22.04 -12.49 -10.47
CA TYR A 15 -21.56 -11.78 -11.66
C TYR A 15 -22.73 -11.28 -12.49
N PHE A 16 -22.66 -10.02 -12.89
CA PHE A 16 -23.69 -9.33 -13.67
C PHE A 16 -23.13 -8.88 -15.02
N ARG A 17 -24.02 -8.79 -16.01
CA ARG A 17 -23.68 -8.22 -17.32
C ARG A 17 -24.02 -6.74 -17.35
N LEU A 18 -23.28 -5.97 -18.13
CA LEU A 18 -23.58 -4.55 -18.33
C LEU A 18 -24.99 -4.34 -18.89
N GLU A 19 -25.47 -5.23 -19.75
CA GLU A 19 -26.83 -5.18 -20.30
C GLU A 19 -27.92 -5.46 -19.26
N GLU A 20 -27.57 -6.14 -18.16
CA GLU A 20 -28.48 -6.38 -17.05
C GLU A 20 -28.54 -5.16 -16.14
N VAL A 21 -27.38 -4.60 -15.77
CA VAL A 21 -27.28 -3.37 -14.98
C VAL A 21 -28.02 -2.21 -15.64
N LYS A 22 -27.93 -2.08 -16.97
CA LYS A 22 -28.65 -1.06 -17.75
C LYS A 22 -30.17 -1.10 -17.66
N LYS A 23 -30.76 -2.23 -17.22
CA LYS A 23 -32.22 -2.33 -17.04
C LYS A 23 -32.69 -1.79 -15.70
N HIS A 24 -31.76 -1.55 -14.78
CA HIS A 24 -32.00 -1.06 -13.43
C HIS A 24 -31.59 0.42 -13.36
N ASP A 25 -32.30 1.24 -14.13
CA ASP A 25 -32.16 2.71 -14.22
C ASP A 25 -33.36 3.45 -13.57
N ASN A 26 -34.18 2.74 -12.78
CA ASN A 26 -35.42 3.26 -12.24
C ASN A 26 -35.26 3.76 -10.82
N GLN A 27 -36.19 4.62 -10.38
CA GLN A 27 -36.21 5.18 -9.01
C GLN A 27 -36.24 4.13 -7.90
N ASN A 28 -36.85 2.98 -8.16
CA ASN A 28 -37.01 1.89 -7.19
C ASN A 28 -35.97 0.77 -7.36
N GLU A 29 -35.17 0.81 -8.42
CA GLU A 29 -34.15 -0.19 -8.74
C GLU A 29 -33.03 0.53 -9.50
N LEU A 30 -32.12 1.16 -8.75
CA LEU A 30 -31.04 1.96 -9.30
C LEU A 30 -29.71 1.27 -9.06
N TRP A 31 -29.15 0.70 -10.12
CA TRP A 31 -27.86 0.03 -10.07
C TRP A 31 -26.79 0.83 -10.79
N MET A 32 -25.57 0.73 -10.32
CA MET A 32 -24.42 1.38 -10.94
C MET A 32 -23.17 0.54 -10.81
N VAL A 33 -22.25 0.76 -11.76
CA VAL A 33 -20.95 0.09 -11.76
C VAL A 33 -19.87 1.07 -11.31
N ILE A 34 -19.10 0.66 -10.30
CA ILE A 34 -17.94 1.41 -9.81
C ILE A 34 -16.76 0.42 -9.69
N HIS A 35 -15.65 0.68 -10.36
CA HIS A 35 -14.45 -0.18 -10.41
C HIS A 35 -14.76 -1.65 -10.77
N ASN A 36 -15.60 -1.88 -11.77
CA ASN A 36 -16.08 -3.22 -12.18
C ASN A 36 -16.91 -3.97 -11.11
N ASN A 37 -17.32 -3.31 -10.02
CA ASN A 37 -18.26 -3.84 -9.04
C ASN A 37 -19.64 -3.25 -9.26
N VAL A 38 -20.68 -4.04 -9.02
CA VAL A 38 -22.07 -3.62 -9.18
C VAL A 38 -22.66 -3.33 -7.81
N TYR A 39 -23.25 -2.14 -7.68
CA TYR A 39 -23.85 -1.64 -6.45
C TYR A 39 -25.32 -1.32 -6.68
N ASP A 40 -26.16 -1.70 -5.72
CA ASP A 40 -27.56 -1.31 -5.65
C ASP A 40 -27.69 -0.12 -4.69
N VAL A 41 -27.85 1.07 -5.26
CA VAL A 41 -27.89 2.31 -4.48
C VAL A 41 -29.32 2.79 -4.22
N THR A 42 -30.33 1.96 -4.47
CA THR A 42 -31.75 2.32 -4.34
C THR A 42 -32.06 2.93 -2.96
N ASP A 43 -31.59 2.30 -1.88
CA ASP A 43 -31.82 2.78 -0.52
C ASP A 43 -30.94 4.00 -0.15
N PHE A 44 -29.91 4.28 -0.95
CA PHE A 44 -28.95 5.36 -0.71
C PHE A 44 -29.28 6.65 -1.45
N ILE A 45 -30.31 6.65 -2.33
CA ILE A 45 -30.68 7.79 -3.17
C ILE A 45 -30.90 9.08 -2.33
N ASP A 46 -31.68 8.97 -1.25
CA ASP A 46 -32.04 10.11 -0.39
C ASP A 46 -30.94 10.48 0.61
N GLU A 47 -30.02 9.55 0.89
CA GLU A 47 -28.90 9.77 1.82
C GLU A 47 -27.67 10.38 1.13
N HIS A 48 -27.67 10.43 -0.22
CA HIS A 48 -26.53 10.91 -0.99
C HIS A 48 -26.30 12.43 -0.81
N PRO A 49 -25.15 12.87 -0.26
CA PRO A 49 -24.88 14.29 -0.02
C PRO A 49 -24.80 15.17 -1.28
N GLY A 50 -24.55 14.56 -2.44
CA GLY A 50 -24.55 15.26 -3.74
C GLY A 50 -25.93 15.37 -4.40
N GLY A 51 -26.99 14.88 -3.73
CA GLY A 51 -28.35 14.87 -4.23
C GLY A 51 -28.69 13.63 -5.08
N ALA A 52 -29.98 13.31 -5.15
CA ALA A 52 -30.50 12.16 -5.90
C ALA A 52 -30.41 12.33 -7.43
N GLU A 53 -30.48 13.57 -7.92
CA GLU A 53 -30.51 13.88 -9.37
C GLU A 53 -29.31 13.30 -10.11
N ILE A 54 -28.11 13.45 -9.54
CA ILE A 54 -26.88 12.96 -10.16
C ILE A 54 -26.82 11.43 -10.21
N LEU A 55 -27.50 10.74 -9.28
CA LEU A 55 -27.54 9.27 -9.26
C LEU A 55 -28.46 8.74 -10.36
N PHE A 56 -29.59 9.42 -10.63
CA PHE A 56 -30.50 9.04 -11.72
C PHE A 56 -29.85 9.21 -13.09
N ASP A 57 -29.12 10.32 -13.31
CA ASP A 57 -28.38 10.55 -14.55
C ASP A 57 -27.29 9.48 -14.80
N CYS A 58 -26.79 8.92 -13.70
CA CYS A 58 -25.73 7.91 -13.66
C CYS A 58 -26.28 6.47 -13.50
N GLY A 59 -27.61 6.29 -13.56
CA GLY A 59 -28.26 5.00 -13.41
C GLY A 59 -27.94 4.02 -14.54
N GLY A 60 -27.71 2.75 -14.20
CA GLY A 60 -27.53 1.67 -15.16
C GLY A 60 -26.22 1.70 -15.95
N VAL A 61 -25.29 2.61 -15.64
CA VAL A 61 -24.01 2.76 -16.36
C VAL A 61 -22.80 2.62 -15.44
N ASP A 62 -21.62 2.60 -16.05
CA ASP A 62 -20.37 2.66 -15.31
C ASP A 62 -20.03 4.12 -14.98
N VAL A 63 -19.97 4.40 -13.69
CA VAL A 63 -19.83 5.74 -13.13
C VAL A 63 -18.48 5.89 -12.45
N THR A 64 -17.56 4.95 -12.69
CA THR A 64 -16.20 4.95 -12.10
C THR A 64 -15.49 6.27 -12.33
N THR A 65 -15.52 6.80 -13.56
CA THR A 65 -14.86 8.07 -13.90
C THR A 65 -15.50 9.25 -13.17
N VAL A 66 -16.83 9.30 -13.12
CA VAL A 66 -17.58 10.37 -12.44
C VAL A 66 -17.29 10.32 -10.93
N PHE A 67 -17.28 9.12 -10.36
CA PHE A 67 -17.01 8.90 -8.95
C PHE A 67 -15.59 9.36 -8.56
N GLU A 68 -14.59 9.07 -9.41
CA GLU A 68 -13.21 9.52 -9.23
C GLU A 68 -13.04 11.03 -9.46
N ASP A 69 -13.68 11.59 -10.49
CA ASP A 69 -13.59 13.01 -10.85
C ASP A 69 -14.17 13.92 -9.75
N VAL A 70 -15.23 13.48 -9.08
CA VAL A 70 -15.81 14.17 -7.91
C VAL A 70 -14.87 14.13 -6.70
N GLY A 71 -14.00 13.13 -6.60
CA GLY A 71 -13.02 13.01 -5.51
C GLY A 71 -13.62 12.51 -4.20
N HIS A 72 -14.47 11.48 -4.25
CA HIS A 72 -15.03 10.85 -3.05
C HIS A 72 -13.93 10.36 -2.08
N SER A 73 -14.14 10.54 -0.78
CA SER A 73 -13.19 10.14 0.26
C SER A 73 -13.13 8.61 0.46
N ASP A 74 -12.04 8.11 1.05
CA ASP A 74 -11.90 6.69 1.44
C ASP A 74 -13.07 6.17 2.28
N ASP A 75 -13.75 7.05 3.03
CA ASP A 75 -14.90 6.68 3.86
C ASP A 75 -16.18 6.57 3.03
N ALA A 76 -16.37 7.41 2.01
CA ALA A 76 -17.49 7.27 1.07
C ALA A 76 -17.42 5.94 0.31
N VAL A 77 -16.22 5.52 -0.11
CA VAL A 77 -16.01 4.21 -0.74
C VAL A 77 -16.43 3.06 0.20
N LYS A 78 -16.14 3.17 1.51
CA LYS A 78 -16.53 2.13 2.48
C LYS A 78 -18.04 2.13 2.74
N MET A 79 -18.71 3.28 2.64
CA MET A 79 -20.16 3.35 2.76
C MET A 79 -20.86 2.60 1.62
N LEU A 80 -20.22 2.43 0.46
CA LEU A 80 -20.75 1.66 -0.68
C LEU A 80 -20.64 0.14 -0.52
N GLU A 81 -19.72 -0.35 0.30
CA GLU A 81 -19.50 -1.80 0.49
C GLU A 81 -20.78 -2.60 0.85
N PRO A 82 -21.66 -2.17 1.79
CA PRO A 82 -22.88 -2.90 2.10
C PRO A 82 -23.90 -2.95 0.94
N TYR A 83 -23.83 -2.00 0.00
CA TYR A 83 -24.71 -1.92 -1.16
C TYR A 83 -24.21 -2.76 -2.35
N ARG A 84 -23.06 -3.42 -2.20
CA ARG A 84 -22.48 -4.25 -3.26
C ARG A 84 -23.26 -5.53 -3.44
N ILE A 85 -23.85 -5.70 -4.62
CA ILE A 85 -24.58 -6.91 -5.00
C ILE A 85 -23.72 -7.92 -5.75
N GLY A 86 -22.61 -7.48 -6.36
CA GLY A 86 -21.72 -8.36 -7.12
C GLY A 86 -20.64 -7.62 -7.90
N SER A 87 -20.17 -8.26 -8.98
CA SER A 87 -19.15 -7.72 -9.89
C SER A 87 -19.53 -7.95 -11.35
N LEU A 88 -18.95 -7.18 -12.27
CA LEU A 88 -19.15 -7.40 -13.70
C LEU A 88 -18.49 -8.70 -14.17
N ILE A 89 -19.05 -9.31 -15.22
CA ILE A 89 -18.42 -10.47 -15.85
C ILE A 89 -17.00 -10.12 -16.35
N PRO A 90 -16.01 -11.03 -16.20
CA PRO A 90 -14.62 -10.76 -16.55
C PRO A 90 -14.41 -10.28 -18.00
N SER A 91 -15.25 -10.69 -18.94
CA SER A 91 -15.17 -10.29 -20.34
C SER A 91 -15.65 -8.86 -20.63
N GLN A 92 -16.35 -8.22 -19.69
CA GLN A 92 -16.81 -6.83 -19.78
C GLN A 92 -16.08 -5.90 -18.80
N CYS A 93 -15.15 -6.42 -17.99
CA CYS A 93 -14.35 -5.60 -17.08
C CYS A 93 -13.44 -4.66 -17.87
N VAL A 94 -13.44 -3.39 -17.48
CA VAL A 94 -12.53 -2.37 -18.02
C VAL A 94 -11.28 -2.32 -17.17
N SER A 95 -10.11 -2.26 -17.82
CA SER A 95 -8.83 -2.05 -17.15
C SER A 95 -8.70 -0.58 -16.74
N TYR A 96 -9.17 -0.24 -15.55
CA TYR A 96 -8.92 1.07 -14.94
C TYR A 96 -7.41 1.19 -14.62
N SER A 97 -6.73 2.20 -15.18
CA SER A 97 -5.34 2.48 -14.85
C SER A 97 -5.28 2.86 -13.37
N THR A 98 -4.67 2.01 -12.58
CA THR A 98 -4.67 2.03 -11.12
C THR A 98 -4.18 3.36 -10.53
N THR A 99 -5.11 4.29 -10.27
CA THR A 99 -4.99 5.29 -9.20
C THR A 99 -5.91 4.95 -8.02
N PHE A 100 -6.89 4.07 -8.23
CA PHE A 100 -7.72 3.56 -7.16
C PHE A 100 -7.00 2.47 -6.34
N SER A 101 -6.57 2.87 -5.15
CA SER A 101 -6.02 1.98 -4.13
C SER A 101 -7.09 1.01 -3.64
N SER A 102 -7.27 -0.10 -4.37
CA SER A 102 -8.07 -1.25 -3.95
C SER A 102 -7.83 -1.55 -2.46
N GLY A 103 -8.93 -1.58 -1.71
CA GLY A 103 -8.97 -1.52 -0.26
C GLY A 103 -8.01 -2.49 0.45
N LYS A 104 -7.08 -1.90 1.20
CA LYS A 104 -6.59 -2.48 2.45
C LYS A 104 -7.28 -1.68 3.54
N THR A 105 -8.09 -2.35 4.35
CA THR A 105 -8.86 -1.73 5.44
C THR A 105 -7.96 -0.80 6.26
N SER A 106 -8.48 0.31 6.79
CA SER A 106 -7.68 1.30 7.55
C SER A 106 -6.88 0.63 8.70
N LYS A 107 -7.41 -0.48 9.26
CA LYS A 107 -6.72 -1.33 10.23
C LYS A 107 -5.53 -2.10 9.64
N GLU A 108 -5.64 -2.69 8.44
CA GLU A 108 -4.51 -3.32 7.75
C GLU A 108 -3.47 -2.32 7.22
N ARG A 109 -3.88 -1.13 6.77
CA ARG A 109 -2.93 -0.06 6.41
C ARG A 109 -2.13 0.42 7.62
N ILE A 110 -2.77 0.57 8.79
CA ILE A 110 -2.06 0.92 10.03
C ILE A 110 -1.18 -0.25 10.51
N HIS A 111 -1.69 -1.49 10.51
CA HIS A 111 -0.91 -2.65 10.95
C HIS A 111 0.31 -2.90 10.05
N SER A 112 0.16 -2.77 8.73
CA SER A 112 1.27 -2.88 7.77
C SER A 112 2.26 -1.72 7.88
N LYS A 113 1.80 -0.47 8.08
CA LYS A 113 2.69 0.67 8.38
C LYS A 113 3.49 0.44 9.65
N VAL A 114 2.84 0.00 10.74
CA VAL A 114 3.51 -0.26 12.02
C VAL A 114 4.50 -1.43 11.91
N ALA A 115 4.15 -2.49 11.19
CA ALA A 115 5.04 -3.63 10.95
C ALA A 115 6.28 -3.22 10.12
N MET A 116 6.07 -2.46 9.05
CA MET A 116 7.15 -1.95 8.20
C MET A 116 8.08 -0.98 8.94
N GLU A 117 7.51 -0.08 9.77
CA GLU A 117 8.30 0.83 10.60
C GLU A 117 9.14 0.09 11.64
N ARG A 118 8.60 -0.98 12.25
CA ARG A 118 9.35 -1.83 13.18
C ARG A 118 10.51 -2.53 12.49
N GLU A 119 10.28 -3.08 11.30
CA GLU A 119 11.33 -3.74 10.51
C GLU A 119 12.41 -2.72 10.07
N GLN A 120 12.02 -1.54 9.60
CA GLN A 120 12.98 -0.48 9.25
C GLN A 120 13.76 0.01 10.48
N ARG A 121 13.13 0.15 11.65
CA ARG A 121 13.83 0.49 12.90
C ARG A 121 14.79 -0.62 13.32
N ALA A 122 14.44 -1.89 13.13
CA ALA A 122 15.33 -3.02 13.40
C ALA A 122 16.54 -3.02 12.45
N LYS A 123 16.33 -2.91 11.13
CA LYS A 123 17.42 -2.81 10.14
C LYS A 123 18.32 -1.59 10.39
N ARG A 124 17.75 -0.46 10.83
CA ARG A 124 18.52 0.74 11.22
C ARG A 124 19.35 0.52 12.49
N ARG A 125 18.86 -0.26 13.46
CA ARG A 125 19.63 -0.61 14.67
C ARG A 125 20.79 -1.52 14.30
N GLU A 126 20.57 -2.56 13.51
CA GLU A 126 21.64 -3.44 13.01
C GLU A 126 22.68 -2.67 12.18
N ALA A 127 22.23 -1.74 11.32
CA ALA A 127 23.13 -0.89 10.54
C ALA A 127 23.96 0.04 11.44
N LYS A 128 23.35 0.64 12.46
CA LYS A 128 24.05 1.48 13.45
C LYS A 128 25.01 0.68 14.30
N GLU A 129 24.66 -0.54 14.71
CA GLU A 129 25.55 -1.43 15.47
C GLU A 129 26.76 -1.84 14.63
N ARG A 130 26.55 -2.23 13.37
CA ARG A 130 27.65 -2.50 12.43
C ARG A 130 28.52 -1.27 12.20
N GLN A 131 27.91 -0.10 12.02
CA GLN A 131 28.65 1.16 11.85
C GLN A 131 29.47 1.50 13.09
N MET A 132 28.87 1.43 14.29
CA MET A 132 29.58 1.66 15.54
C MET A 132 30.71 0.66 15.75
N TRP A 133 30.51 -0.60 15.41
CA TRP A 133 31.55 -1.62 15.49
C TRP A 133 32.71 -1.24 14.56
N ASN A 134 32.44 -0.93 13.29
CA ASN A 134 33.49 -0.53 12.36
C ASN A 134 34.26 0.72 12.82
N GLU A 135 33.57 1.73 13.36
CA GLU A 135 34.22 2.93 13.90
C GLU A 135 35.05 2.64 15.17
N LYS A 136 34.48 1.88 16.13
CA LYS A 136 35.17 1.54 17.38
C LYS A 136 36.35 0.59 17.17
N PHE A 137 36.20 -0.40 16.29
CA PHE A 137 37.27 -1.33 15.94
C PHE A 137 38.38 -0.62 15.18
N SER A 138 38.05 0.32 14.29
CA SER A 138 39.04 1.16 13.59
C SER A 138 39.88 1.97 14.58
N ILE A 139 39.24 2.63 15.55
CA ILE A 139 39.94 3.40 16.59
C ILE A 139 40.84 2.50 17.44
N PHE A 140 40.37 1.32 17.85
CA PHE A 140 41.16 0.36 18.62
C PHE A 140 42.39 -0.12 17.86
N ILE A 141 42.22 -0.48 16.57
CA ILE A 141 43.31 -0.93 15.71
C ILE A 141 44.37 0.18 15.54
N LEU A 142 43.96 1.43 15.29
CA LEU A 142 44.86 2.57 15.17
C LEU A 142 45.62 2.86 16.49
N ALA A 143 44.94 2.74 17.64
CA ALA A 143 45.57 2.91 18.94
C ALA A 143 46.63 1.81 19.21
N CYS A 144 46.35 0.55 18.84
CA CYS A 144 47.33 -0.52 18.96
C CYS A 144 48.56 -0.28 18.07
N ILE A 145 48.36 0.11 16.81
CA ILE A 145 49.48 0.39 15.89
C ILE A 145 50.36 1.52 16.40
N THR A 146 49.76 2.61 16.87
CA THR A 146 50.52 3.76 17.40
C THR A 146 51.32 3.40 18.65
N LEU A 147 50.73 2.62 19.57
CA LEU A 147 51.45 2.11 20.75
C LEU A 147 52.63 1.20 20.37
N LEU A 148 52.45 0.31 19.38
CA LEU A 148 53.54 -0.54 18.90
C LEU A 148 54.70 0.28 18.31
N VAL A 149 54.40 1.31 17.52
CA VAL A 149 55.43 2.20 16.95
C VAL A 149 56.19 2.94 18.06
N ILE A 150 55.49 3.44 19.09
CA ILE A 150 56.12 4.11 20.23
C ILE A 150 57.05 3.15 20.98
N VAL A 151 56.60 1.92 21.26
CA VAL A 151 57.41 0.91 21.95
C VAL A 151 58.67 0.59 21.15
N VAL A 152 58.54 0.37 19.84
CA VAL A 152 59.69 0.14 18.95
C VAL A 152 60.64 1.34 18.94
N TYR A 153 60.12 2.56 18.87
CA TYR A 153 60.93 3.77 18.93
C TYR A 153 61.74 3.86 20.23
N ILE A 154 61.11 3.59 21.38
CA ILE A 154 61.79 3.60 22.68
C ILE A 154 62.91 2.56 22.71
N ILE A 155 62.67 1.35 22.18
CA ILE A 155 63.69 0.29 22.09
C ILE A 155 64.88 0.75 21.24
N LEU A 156 64.62 1.35 20.07
CA LEU A 156 65.68 1.84 19.18
C LEU A 156 66.48 2.99 19.81
N GLN A 157 65.83 3.90 20.53
CA GLN A 157 66.53 4.94 21.29
C GLN A 157 67.42 4.31 22.37
N ARG A 158 66.93 3.32 23.13
CA ARG A 158 67.74 2.64 24.14
C ARG A 158 68.97 1.94 23.56
N VAL A 159 68.86 1.33 22.38
CA VAL A 159 70.00 0.72 21.67
C VAL A 159 71.00 1.78 21.21
N LYS A 160 70.53 2.85 20.56
CA LYS A 160 71.39 3.90 20.00
C LYS A 160 72.14 4.69 21.07
N TRP A 161 71.49 5.03 22.17
CA TRP A 161 72.10 5.79 23.27
C TRP A 161 72.85 4.89 24.27
N GLY A 162 72.54 3.60 24.35
CA GLY A 162 73.29 2.63 25.15
C GLY A 162 74.71 2.39 24.62
N SER A 163 74.91 2.41 23.30
CA SER A 163 76.26 2.33 22.71
C SER A 163 77.11 3.58 22.94
N VAL A 164 76.51 4.76 23.18
CA VAL A 164 77.24 6.02 23.38
C VAL A 164 77.78 6.17 24.81
N ILE A 165 77.21 5.46 25.78
CA ILE A 165 77.61 5.55 27.20
C ILE A 165 78.76 4.57 27.55
N VAL A 166 79.10 3.62 26.66
CA VAL A 166 80.10 2.56 26.89
C VAL A 166 81.44 2.82 26.17
N GLN A 167 81.64 4.00 25.57
CA GLN A 167 82.94 4.47 25.07
C GLN A 167 83.46 5.63 25.91
#